data_AF-A0A7C1PWT0-F1
#
_entry.id   AF-A0A7C1PWT0-F1
#
_cell.length_a   1.000
_cell.length_b   1.000
_cell.length_c   1.000
_cell.angle_alpha   90.00
_cell.angle_beta   90.00
_cell.angle_gamma   90.00
#
_symmetry.space_group_name_H-M   'P 1'
#
loop_
_entity.id
_entity.type
_entity.pdbx_description
1 polymer ?
#
loop_
_entity_poly.entity_id
_entity_poly.type
_entity_poly.pdbx_seq_one_letter_code
_entity_poly.pdbx_strand_id
1 'polypeptide(L)'
;MRKDMGMIADWWYEDQGSLLELHTGYRNNIKMYLPDFTILTNEGEYEFEETKGWFPPKDYTKIKLALEQYDNPITLIFANLTNCKSNRPQYNRAMRLKPHLETKGGRLILDAGKSIFKPIQFMFEY
;
A
#
# COMPACT_ATOMS: atom_id res chain seq x y z
N MET A 1 -9.59 -10.34 11.41
CA MET A 1 -9.29 -9.45 12.55
C MET A 1 -9.84 -8.03 12.36
N ARG A 2 -9.41 -7.19 11.40
CA ARG A 2 -10.01 -5.84 11.22
C ARG A 2 -11.51 -5.89 10.93
N LYS A 3 -11.93 -6.82 10.07
CA LYS A 3 -13.35 -7.11 9.78
C LYS A 3 -14.10 -7.56 11.03
N ASP A 4 -13.56 -8.56 11.74
CA ASP A 4 -14.17 -9.11 12.96
C ASP A 4 -14.27 -8.09 14.11
N MET A 5 -13.37 -7.10 14.14
CA MET A 5 -13.40 -5.97 15.07
C MET A 5 -14.30 -4.82 14.62
N GLY A 6 -14.99 -4.95 13.48
CA GLY A 6 -15.88 -3.93 12.93
C GLY A 6 -15.16 -2.67 12.40
N MET A 7 -13.86 -2.74 12.14
CA MET A 7 -13.06 -1.59 11.67
C MET A 7 -13.17 -1.37 10.15
N ILE A 8 -13.51 -2.42 9.41
CA ILE A 8 -13.73 -2.42 7.96
C ILE A 8 -14.94 -3.30 7.67
N ALA A 9 -15.66 -3.00 6.58
CA ALA A 9 -16.82 -3.79 6.18
C ALA A 9 -16.37 -5.10 5.51
N ASP A 10 -15.44 -5.03 4.56
CA ASP A 10 -14.88 -6.20 3.90
C ASP A 10 -13.48 -5.96 3.32
N TRP A 11 -12.85 -7.02 2.85
CA TRP A 11 -11.58 -6.96 2.12
C TRP A 11 -11.41 -8.13 1.17
N TRP A 12 -10.61 -7.92 0.12
CA TRP A 12 -10.25 -8.92 -0.87
C TRP A 12 -8.75 -8.90 -1.14
N TYR A 13 -8.19 -10.08 -1.38
CA TYR A 13 -6.79 -10.27 -1.78
C TYR A 13 -6.70 -10.39 -3.29
N GLU A 14 -5.83 -9.59 -3.93
CA GLU A 14 -5.56 -9.61 -5.38
C GLU A 14 -6.84 -9.60 -6.24
N ASP A 15 -7.83 -8.78 -5.85
CA ASP A 15 -9.13 -8.68 -6.53
C ASP A 15 -9.00 -8.14 -7.96
N GLN A 16 -9.34 -8.95 -8.96
CA GLN A 16 -9.27 -8.53 -10.36
C GLN A 16 -10.23 -7.36 -10.66
N GLY A 17 -11.27 -7.17 -9.85
CA GLY A 17 -12.17 -6.02 -9.94
C GLY A 17 -11.51 -4.67 -9.64
N SER A 18 -10.39 -4.66 -8.91
CA SER A 18 -9.62 -3.45 -8.57
C SER A 18 -8.37 -3.24 -9.42
N LEU A 19 -8.25 -3.96 -10.54
CA LEU A 19 -7.14 -3.81 -11.46
C LEU A 19 -7.13 -2.41 -12.09
N LEU A 20 -6.04 -1.67 -11.88
CA LEU A 20 -5.87 -0.30 -12.35
C LEU A 20 -5.07 -0.26 -13.66
N GLU A 21 -5.58 0.50 -14.63
CA GLU A 21 -4.91 0.81 -15.89
C GLU A 21 -4.13 2.12 -15.78
N LEU A 22 -2.82 2.02 -15.62
CA LEU A 22 -1.94 3.18 -15.47
C LEU A 22 -1.46 3.67 -16.84
N HIS A 23 -1.89 4.86 -17.22
CA HIS A 23 -1.46 5.51 -18.45
C HIS A 23 -0.09 6.17 -18.25
N THR A 24 0.82 5.99 -19.19
CA THR A 24 2.12 6.67 -19.18
C THR A 24 2.20 7.70 -20.30
N GLY A 25 2.68 8.91 -19.99
CA GLY A 25 2.82 9.99 -20.98
C GLY A 25 3.85 9.71 -22.08
N TYR A 26 4.68 8.66 -21.94
CA TYR A 26 5.64 8.24 -22.95
C TYR A 26 5.05 7.11 -23.81
N ARG A 27 4.74 7.42 -25.07
CA ARG A 27 4.24 6.48 -26.10
C ARG A 27 2.87 5.84 -25.83
N ASN A 28 2.01 6.45 -25.00
CA ASN A 28 0.69 5.90 -24.64
C ASN A 28 0.72 4.45 -24.13
N ASN A 29 1.82 4.03 -23.49
CA ASN A 29 1.89 2.69 -22.92
C ASN A 29 0.98 2.61 -21.70
N ILE A 30 0.17 1.55 -21.65
CA ILE A 30 -0.68 1.20 -20.51
C ILE A 30 0.07 0.17 -19.65
N LYS A 31 0.04 0.35 -18.33
CA LYS A 31 0.59 -0.60 -17.37
C LYS A 31 -0.51 -1.03 -16.41
N MET A 32 -0.62 -2.33 -16.17
CA MET A 32 -1.55 -2.84 -15.17
C MET A 32 -0.92 -2.77 -13.77
N TYR A 33 -1.71 -2.35 -12.80
CA TYR A 33 -1.38 -2.37 -11.39
C TYR A 33 -2.54 -2.97 -10.60
N LEU A 34 -2.26 -4.09 -9.93
CA LEU A 34 -3.18 -4.76 -9.04
C LEU A 34 -2.67 -4.55 -7.61
N PRO A 35 -3.42 -3.86 -6.75
CA PRO A 35 -3.08 -3.78 -5.34
C PRO A 35 -3.14 -5.16 -4.67
N ASP A 36 -2.26 -5.42 -3.70
CA ASP A 36 -2.30 -6.69 -2.95
C ASP A 36 -3.64 -6.88 -2.21
N PHE A 37 -4.17 -5.82 -1.60
CA PHE A 37 -5.46 -5.85 -0.91
C PHE A 37 -6.37 -4.68 -1.31
N THR A 38 -7.65 -4.99 -1.43
CA THR A 38 -8.74 -4.01 -1.58
C THR A 38 -9.58 -4.04 -0.31
N ILE A 39 -9.77 -2.89 0.32
CA ILE A 39 -10.48 -2.73 1.59
C ILE A 39 -11.76 -1.93 1.33
N LEU A 40 -12.90 -2.46 1.77
CA LEU A 40 -14.16 -1.74 1.83
C LEU A 40 -14.34 -1.16 3.24
N THR A 41 -14.43 0.15 3.35
CA THR A 41 -14.69 0.85 4.61
C THR A 41 -16.15 0.69 5.02
N ASN A 42 -16.47 0.99 6.28
CA ASN A 42 -17.85 0.95 6.77
C ASN A 42 -18.71 2.05 6.13
N GLU A 43 -18.07 3.11 5.63
CA GLU A 43 -18.65 4.21 4.90
C GLU A 43 -18.92 3.87 3.42
N GLY A 44 -18.50 2.68 2.96
CA GLY A 44 -18.70 2.21 1.59
C GLY A 44 -17.63 2.68 0.60
N GLU A 45 -16.52 3.23 1.08
CA GLU A 45 -15.38 3.67 0.26
C GLU A 45 -14.35 2.56 0.08
N TYR A 46 -13.56 2.63 -0.99
CA TYR A 46 -12.50 1.67 -1.26
C TYR A 46 -11.12 2.26 -1.02
N GLU A 47 -10.33 1.56 -0.22
CA GLU A 47 -8.92 1.81 0.01
C GLU A 47 -8.08 0.64 -0.48
N PHE A 48 -6.83 0.91 -0.85
CA PHE A 48 -5.89 -0.11 -1.28
C PHE A 48 -4.75 -0.26 -0.28
N GLU A 49 -4.29 -1.49 -0.08
CA GLU A 49 -3.06 -1.75 0.66
C GLU A 49 -2.09 -2.55 -0.20
N GLU A 50 -0.85 -2.10 -0.20
CA GLU A 50 0.24 -2.69 -0.97
C GLU A 50 1.34 -3.12 -0.01
N THR A 51 1.70 -4.40 -0.04
CA THR A 51 2.75 -4.97 0.80
C THR A 51 4.06 -5.12 0.02
N LYS A 52 5.18 -4.80 0.66
CA LYS A 52 6.51 -4.89 0.03
C LYS A 52 7.59 -5.38 0.99
N GLY A 53 8.38 -6.35 0.53
CA GLY A 53 9.68 -6.69 1.11
C GLY A 53 10.80 -5.94 0.39
N TRP A 54 10.94 -6.20 -0.91
CA TRP A 54 11.82 -5.46 -1.81
C TRP A 54 11.01 -4.42 -2.57
N PHE A 55 11.48 -3.17 -2.57
CA PHE A 55 10.86 -2.09 -3.31
C PHE A 55 11.85 -1.62 -4.36
N PRO A 56 11.72 -1.96 -5.65
CA PRO A 56 12.54 -1.44 -6.75
C PRO A 56 11.99 -0.12 -7.33
N PRO A 57 12.76 0.62 -8.16
CA PRO A 57 12.30 1.86 -8.77
C PRO A 57 11.01 1.73 -9.60
N LYS A 58 10.81 0.59 -10.27
CA LYS A 58 9.61 0.33 -11.07
C LYS A 58 8.33 0.37 -10.24
N ASP A 59 8.37 -0.12 -9.00
CA ASP A 59 7.20 -0.17 -8.11
C ASP A 59 6.89 1.23 -7.58
N TYR A 60 7.92 2.02 -7.25
CA TYR A 60 7.76 3.44 -6.94
C TYR A 60 7.03 4.18 -8.06
N THR A 61 7.44 3.96 -9.32
CA THR A 61 6.77 4.61 -10.46
C THR A 61 5.32 4.15 -10.61
N LYS A 62 5.03 2.86 -10.44
CA LYS A 62 3.65 2.34 -10.52
C LYS A 62 2.75 2.97 -9.47
N ILE A 63 3.15 2.92 -8.21
CA ILE A 63 2.33 3.45 -7.11
C ILE A 63 2.17 4.97 -7.25
N LYS A 64 3.24 5.68 -7.63
CA LYS A 64 3.15 7.12 -7.88
C LYS A 64 2.15 7.44 -8.99
N LEU A 65 2.18 6.72 -10.11
CA LEU A 65 1.23 6.91 -11.20
C LEU A 65 -0.21 6.58 -10.78
N ALA A 66 -0.40 5.53 -9.97
CA ALA A 66 -1.71 5.20 -9.42
C ALA A 66 -2.27 6.35 -8.57
N LEU A 67 -1.46 6.92 -7.66
CA LEU A 67 -1.83 8.07 -6.83
C LEU A 67 -2.09 9.35 -7.63
N GLU A 68 -1.48 9.49 -8.81
CA GLU A 68 -1.69 10.63 -9.71
C GLU A 68 -2.96 10.50 -10.55
N GLN A 69 -3.41 9.26 -10.85
CA GLN A 69 -4.51 8.99 -11.78
C GLN A 69 -5.81 8.58 -11.08
N TYR A 70 -5.72 8.07 -9.86
CA TYR A 70 -6.85 7.56 -9.09
C TYR A 70 -6.91 8.24 -7.71
N ASP A 71 -8.13 8.38 -7.20
CA ASP A 71 -8.38 9.04 -5.91
C ASP A 71 -8.35 8.08 -4.71
N ASN A 72 -8.38 6.76 -4.95
CA ASN A 72 -8.37 5.77 -3.90
C ASN A 72 -7.12 5.89 -3.01
N PRO A 73 -7.28 5.96 -1.68
CA PRO A 73 -6.17 5.92 -0.75
C PRO A 73 -5.32 4.65 -0.94
N ILE A 74 -4.00 4.77 -0.93
CA ILE A 74 -3.08 3.62 -0.95
C ILE A 74 -2.23 3.64 0.32
N THR A 75 -2.29 2.57 1.11
CA THR A 75 -1.37 2.34 2.24
C THR A 75 -0.25 1.39 1.83
N LEU A 76 1.00 1.87 1.84
CA LEU A 76 2.19 1.08 1.52
C LEU A 76 2.80 0.50 2.80
N ILE A 77 2.88 -0.81 2.88
CA ILE A 77 3.27 -1.57 4.07
C ILE A 77 4.53 -2.38 3.81
N PHE A 78 5.58 -2.06 4.54
CA PHE A 78 6.84 -2.79 4.49
C PHE A 78 6.92 -3.84 5.60
N ALA A 79 7.43 -5.03 5.24
CA ALA A 79 7.73 -6.06 6.24
C ALA A 79 8.71 -5.53 7.30
N ASN A 80 9.84 -4.98 6.85
CA ASN A 80 10.83 -4.29 7.68
C ASN A 80 11.79 -3.46 6.79
N LEU A 81 11.51 -2.18 6.61
CA LEU A 81 12.33 -1.24 5.85
C LEU A 81 12.99 -0.21 6.77
N THR A 82 14.28 -0.38 7.00
CA THR A 82 15.11 0.52 7.82
C THR A 82 16.06 1.36 6.98
N ASN A 83 16.46 2.53 7.50
CA ASN A 83 17.50 3.37 6.90
C ASN A 83 18.90 2.83 7.23
N CYS A 84 19.26 1.69 6.65
CA CYS A 84 20.61 1.10 6.76
C CYS A 84 21.31 1.09 5.39
N LYS A 85 22.63 0.84 5.35
CA LYS A 85 23.44 0.95 4.11
C LYS A 85 22.87 0.12 2.94
N SER A 86 22.39 -1.10 3.19
CA SER A 86 21.84 -1.99 2.17
C SER A 86 20.44 -1.57 1.70
N ASN A 87 19.62 -0.98 2.60
CA ASN A 87 18.23 -0.63 2.30
C ASN A 87 18.01 0.86 1.98
N ARG A 88 19.01 1.72 2.17
CA ARG A 88 18.92 3.17 1.97
C ARG A 88 18.30 3.59 0.64
N PRO A 89 18.62 2.95 -0.51
CA PRO A 89 17.97 3.31 -1.78
C PRO A 89 16.46 3.04 -1.79
N GLN A 90 16.01 1.98 -1.12
CA GLN A 90 14.60 1.63 -0.98
C GLN A 90 13.90 2.58 0.00
N TYR A 91 14.53 2.81 1.16
CA TYR A 91 14.07 3.74 2.18
C TYR A 91 13.85 5.14 1.60
N ASN A 92 14.84 5.69 0.90
CA ASN A 92 14.74 7.02 0.30
C ASN A 92 13.62 7.09 -0.75
N ARG A 93 13.36 6.02 -1.49
CA ARG A 93 12.23 5.98 -2.43
C ARG A 93 10.89 5.95 -1.71
N ALA A 94 10.75 5.14 -0.67
CA ALA A 94 9.54 5.10 0.15
C ALA A 94 9.26 6.48 0.77
N MET A 95 10.28 7.13 1.33
CA MET A 95 10.16 8.47 1.91
C MET A 95 9.81 9.55 0.88
N ARG A 96 10.26 9.44 -0.37
CA ARG A 96 9.81 10.33 -1.45
C ARG A 96 8.36 10.10 -1.86
N LEU A 97 7.87 8.87 -1.72
CA LEU A 97 6.49 8.53 -2.04
C LEU A 97 5.52 8.95 -0.92
N LYS A 98 6.02 8.97 0.33
CA LYS A 98 5.24 9.27 1.54
C LYS A 98 4.28 10.46 1.39
N PRO A 99 4.70 11.65 0.93
CA PRO A 99 3.79 12.79 0.81
C PRO A 99 2.62 12.51 -0.15
N HIS A 100 2.87 11.79 -1.24
CA HIS A 100 1.83 11.44 -2.22
C HIS A 100 0.79 10.48 -1.63
N LEU A 101 1.24 9.51 -0.81
CA LEU A 101 0.33 8.59 -0.11
C LEU A 101 -0.57 9.36 0.87
N GLU A 102 0.06 10.20 1.72
CA GLU A 102 -0.64 10.92 2.79
C GLU A 102 -1.61 11.98 2.25
N THR A 103 -1.32 12.62 1.12
CA THR A 103 -2.24 13.57 0.48
C THR A 103 -3.55 12.94 0.01
N LYS A 104 -3.57 11.62 -0.21
CA LYS A 104 -4.75 10.85 -0.61
C LYS A 104 -5.35 10.06 0.55
N GLY A 105 -4.97 10.34 1.80
CA GLY A 105 -5.45 9.61 2.98
C GLY A 105 -4.77 8.26 3.24
N GLY A 106 -3.84 7.84 2.37
CA GLY A 106 -3.03 6.65 2.55
C GLY A 106 -1.90 6.84 3.57
N ARG A 107 -1.19 5.76 3.88
CA ARG A 107 -0.11 5.77 4.88
C ARG A 107 1.14 5.04 4.38
N LEU A 108 2.29 5.38 4.96
CA LEU A 108 3.52 4.62 4.80
C LEU A 108 3.86 3.91 6.13
N ILE A 109 3.81 2.58 6.13
CA ILE A 109 4.21 1.74 7.27
C ILE A 109 5.55 1.12 6.92
N LEU A 110 6.61 1.51 7.62
CA LEU A 110 7.98 1.04 7.34
C LEU A 110 8.30 -0.32 8.00
N ASP A 111 7.57 -0.70 9.04
CA ASP A 111 7.81 -1.92 9.81
C ASP A 111 6.47 -2.46 10.30
N ALA A 112 5.92 -3.44 9.58
CA ALA A 112 4.68 -4.12 9.92
C ALA A 112 4.81 -4.93 11.22
N GLY A 113 5.98 -5.51 11.49
CA GLY A 113 6.29 -6.21 12.74
C GLY A 113 6.04 -5.32 13.95
N LYS A 114 6.61 -4.12 13.93
CA LYS A 114 6.47 -3.16 15.02
C LYS A 114 5.12 -2.45 15.04
N SER A 115 4.58 -2.09 13.88
CA SER A 115 3.43 -1.18 13.79
C SER A 115 2.08 -1.89 13.74
N ILE A 116 2.06 -3.16 13.31
CA ILE A 116 0.82 -3.94 13.13
C ILE A 116 0.85 -5.17 14.02
N PHE A 117 1.84 -6.05 13.86
CA PHE A 117 1.82 -7.38 14.48
C PHE A 117 2.09 -7.35 16.00
N LYS A 118 3.07 -6.56 16.46
CA LYS A 118 3.37 -6.46 17.89
C LYS A 118 2.18 -5.92 18.71
N PRO A 119 1.45 -4.87 18.29
CA PRO A 119 0.24 -4.41 18.98
C PRO A 119 -0.86 -5.45 19.15
N ILE A 120 -0.98 -6.40 18.22
CA ILE A 120 -2.05 -7.41 18.20
C ILE A 120 -1.58 -8.80 18.64
N GLN A 121 -0.32 -8.94 19.05
CA GLN A 121 0.29 -10.25 19.37
C GLN A 121 -0.54 -11.01 20.42
N PHE A 122 -0.97 -10.33 21.48
CA PHE A 122 -1.76 -10.92 22.56
C PHE A 122 -3.19 -11.29 22.16
N MET A 123 -3.66 -10.89 20.97
CA MET A 123 -4.98 -11.26 20.47
C MET A 123 -5.01 -12.66 19.83
N PHE A 124 -3.84 -13.28 19.64
CA PHE A 124 -3.68 -14.61 19.03
C PHE A 124 -3.14 -15.67 20.01
N GLU A 125 -2.78 -15.27 21.23
CA GLU A 125 -2.35 -16.20 22.27
C GLU A 125 -3.62 -16.77 22.96
N TYR A 126 -4.01 -17.98 22.55
CA TYR A 126 -4.96 -18.87 23.23
C TYR A 126 -4.24 -20.13 23.69
#